data_AF-A0A183CTQ5-F1
#
_entry.id   AF-A0A183CTQ5-F1
#
_cell.length_a   1.000
_cell.length_b   1.000
_cell.length_c   1.000
_cell.angle_alpha   90.00
_cell.angle_beta   90.00
_cell.angle_gamma   90.00
#
_symmetry.space_group_name_H-M   'P 1'
#
loop_
_entity.id
_entity.type
_entity.pdbx_description
1 polymer ?
#
loop_
_entity_poly.entity_id
_entity_poly.type
_entity_poly.pdbx_seq_one_letter_code
_entity_poly.pdbx_strand_id
1 'polypeptide(L)' 'RIRNTLGGFYSGNVTLFFRNSPYRVERELIVESGSTMTIETGVQMYFDTGIGMKVFGTLQAIGNEFCAHSNATVSTTTC' A
#
# COMPACT_ATOMS: atom_id res chain seq x y z
N ARG A 1 -9.85 -5.01 -17.30
CA ARG A 1 -8.41 -4.86 -17.68
C ARG A 1 -7.79 -3.88 -16.70
N ILE A 2 -6.79 -4.30 -15.92
CA ILE A 2 -6.05 -3.40 -15.02
C ILE A 2 -5.30 -2.37 -15.88
N ARG A 3 -5.39 -1.09 -15.53
CA ARG A 3 -4.74 0.01 -16.27
C ARG A 3 -3.54 0.62 -15.54
N ASN A 4 -3.48 0.43 -14.22
CA ASN A 4 -2.46 1.03 -13.37
C ASN A 4 -1.40 -0.02 -13.05
N THR A 5 -0.20 0.17 -13.59
CA THR A 5 0.93 -0.72 -13.39
C THR A 5 2.01 -0.03 -12.55
N LEU A 6 2.71 -0.81 -11.74
CA LEU A 6 3.78 -0.37 -10.85
C LEU A 6 5.07 -1.16 -11.11
N GLY A 7 6.19 -0.56 -10.75
CA GLY A 7 7.51 -1.19 -10.78
C GLY A 7 8.63 -0.19 -11.02
N GLY A 8 9.86 -0.60 -10.74
CA GLY A 8 11.03 0.28 -10.76
C GLY A 8 11.25 0.98 -9.42
N PHE A 9 12.03 2.07 -9.47
CA PHE A 9 12.47 2.82 -8.29
C PHE A 9 11.57 4.02 -8.03
N TYR A 10 11.17 4.20 -6.78
CA TYR A 10 10.40 5.34 -6.30
C TYR A 10 11.26 6.12 -5.32
N SER A 11 11.76 7.26 -5.81
CA SER A 11 12.72 8.16 -5.15
C SER A 11 12.06 9.41 -4.52
N GLY A 12 10.74 9.38 -4.36
CA GLY A 12 9.98 10.43 -3.71
C GLY A 12 8.65 9.93 -3.18
N ASN A 13 7.89 10.84 -2.55
CA ASN A 13 6.62 10.48 -1.95
C ASN A 13 5.56 10.16 -3.02
N VAL A 14 4.93 8.99 -2.89
CA VAL A 14 3.90 8.52 -3.81
C VAL A 14 2.71 8.00 -3.04
N THR A 15 1.51 8.29 -3.54
CA THR A 15 0.26 7.77 -2.95
C THR A 15 -0.45 6.86 -3.95
N LEU A 16 -0.69 5.61 -3.54
CA LEU A 16 -1.57 4.69 -4.25
C LEU A 16 -3.01 4.98 -3.82
N PHE A 17 -3.77 5.59 -4.72
CA PHE A 17 -5.16 5.96 -4.50
C PHE A 17 -6.12 4.79 -4.72
N PHE A 18 -7.17 4.69 -3.91
CA PHE A 18 -8.24 3.68 -4.04
C PHE A 18 -8.97 3.79 -5.37
N ARG A 19 -9.25 5.00 -5.87
CA ARG A 19 -9.93 5.23 -7.16
C ARG A 19 -9.19 4.62 -8.36
N ASN A 20 -7.89 4.36 -8.19
CA ASN A 20 -7.00 3.78 -9.19
C ASN A 20 -6.75 2.28 -8.91
N SER A 21 -7.37 1.71 -7.88
CA SER A 21 -7.30 0.28 -7.59
C SER A 21 -8.04 -0.53 -8.67
N PRO A 22 -7.58 -1.74 -9.02
CA PRO A 22 -6.35 -2.37 -8.53
C PRO A 22 -5.09 -1.90 -9.27
N TYR A 23 -3.94 -2.06 -8.61
CA TYR A 23 -2.62 -1.89 -9.21
C TYR A 23 -2.01 -3.24 -9.53
N ARG A 24 -1.29 -3.33 -10.65
CA ARG A 24 -0.51 -4.53 -11.01
C ARG A 24 0.99 -4.23 -10.96
N VAL A 25 1.71 -4.98 -10.13
CA VAL A 25 3.16 -4.89 -9.99
C VAL A 25 3.78 -5.88 -10.98
N GLU A 26 4.21 -5.37 -12.13
CA GLU A 26 4.72 -6.16 -13.25
C GLU A 26 6.26 -6.25 -13.25
N ARG A 27 6.92 -5.43 -12.43
CA ARG A 27 8.38 -5.41 -12.24
C ARG A 27 8.71 -5.16 -10.78
N GLU A 28 9.93 -5.50 -10.36
CA GLU A 28 10.39 -5.29 -8.99
C GLU A 28 10.13 -3.84 -8.55
N LEU A 29 9.40 -3.69 -7.44
CA LEU A 29 8.99 -2.40 -6.90
C LEU A 29 9.93 -2.01 -5.76
N ILE A 30 10.68 -0.93 -5.92
CA ILE A 30 11.67 -0.49 -4.93
C ILE A 30 11.29 0.90 -4.43
N VAL A 31 10.98 1.02 -3.14
CA VAL A 31 10.83 2.31 -2.46
C VAL A 31 12.17 2.68 -1.87
N GLU A 32 12.80 3.72 -2.40
CA GLU A 32 14.15 4.11 -2.00
C GLU A 32 14.19 4.77 -0.62
N SER A 33 15.37 4.83 -0.01
CA SER A 33 15.56 5.52 1.26
C SER A 33 15.16 6.99 1.15
N GLY A 34 14.53 7.53 2.21
CA GLY A 34 13.99 8.89 2.23
C GLY A 34 12.66 9.07 1.47
N SER A 35 12.14 8.03 0.83
CA SER A 35 10.85 8.06 0.12
C SER A 35 9.74 7.40 0.93
N THR A 36 8.52 7.91 0.82
CA THR A 36 7.33 7.31 1.41
C THR A 36 6.33 6.86 0.35
N MET A 37 5.95 5.59 0.38
CA MET A 37 4.81 5.08 -0.37
C MET A 37 3.61 4.96 0.56
N THR A 38 2.60 5.82 0.34
CA THR A 38 1.33 5.77 1.07
C THR A 38 0.32 4.95 0.27
N ILE A 39 -0.31 3.98 0.91
CA ILE A 39 -1.36 3.14 0.32
C ILE A 39 -2.68 3.53 0.98
N GLU A 40 -3.62 4.05 0.20
CA GLU A 40 -4.97 4.33 0.72
C GLU A 40 -5.70 3.04 1.09
N THR A 41 -6.62 3.18 2.02
CA THR A 41 -7.55 2.12 2.40
C THR A 41 -8.20 1.46 1.18
N GLY A 42 -8.24 0.13 1.19
CA GLY A 42 -8.95 -0.66 0.19
C GLY A 42 -8.21 -0.83 -1.14
N VAL A 43 -7.01 -0.26 -1.28
CA VAL A 43 -6.16 -0.49 -2.45
C VAL A 43 -5.76 -1.98 -2.52
N GLN A 44 -5.91 -2.54 -3.72
CA GLN A 44 -5.49 -3.90 -4.03
C GLN A 44 -4.26 -3.86 -4.95
N MET A 45 -3.25 -4.66 -4.62
CA MET A 45 -2.03 -4.82 -5.41
C MET A 45 -1.88 -6.29 -5.82
N TYR A 46 -1.70 -6.52 -7.12
CA TYR A 46 -1.43 -7.84 -7.67
C TYR A 46 -0.01 -7.92 -8.17
N PHE A 47 0.76 -8.88 -7.67
CA PHE A 47 2.14 -9.12 -8.09
C PHE A 47 2.17 -10.21 -9.14
N ASP A 48 2.86 -9.94 -10.25
CA ASP A 48 3.15 -10.98 -11.23
C ASP A 48 4.12 -12.03 -10.65
N THR A 49 4.09 -13.24 -11.18
CA THR A 49 4.88 -14.36 -10.67
C THR A 49 6.38 -14.03 -10.64
N GLY A 50 7.01 -14.23 -9.48
CA GLY A 50 8.43 -13.94 -9.28
C GLY A 50 8.76 -12.46 -9.07
N ILE A 51 7.76 -11.57 -9.04
CA ILE A 51 7.93 -10.15 -8.75
C ILE A 51 7.63 -9.87 -7.29
N GLY A 52 8.53 -9.09 -6.66
CA GLY A 52 8.40 -8.66 -5.27
C GLY A 52 8.51 -7.15 -5.12
N MET A 53 8.45 -6.71 -3.86
CA MET A 53 8.64 -5.33 -3.45
C MET A 53 9.73 -5.26 -2.38
N LYS A 54 10.61 -4.25 -2.50
CA LYS A 54 11.61 -3.89 -1.48
C LYS A 54 11.34 -2.48 -1.01
N VAL A 55 11.42 -2.28 0.30
CA VAL A 55 11.19 -0.98 0.93
C VAL A 55 12.43 -0.64 1.75
N PHE A 56 13.22 0.31 1.23
CA PHE A 56 14.34 0.92 1.95
C PHE A 56 13.93 2.25 2.61
N GLY A 57 12.82 2.84 2.16
CA GLY A 57 12.18 4.00 2.78
C GLY A 57 11.01 3.61 3.70
N THR A 58 9.88 4.29 3.53
CA THR A 58 8.67 4.08 4.35
C THR A 58 7.51 3.55 3.50
N LEU A 59 6.82 2.55 4.01
CA LEU A 59 5.53 2.09 3.49
C LEU A 59 4.45 2.42 4.51
N GLN A 60 3.49 3.26 4.15
CA GLN A 60 2.41 3.68 5.03
C GLN A 60 1.07 3.20 4.48
N ALA A 61 0.46 2.21 5.11
CA ALA A 61 -0.91 1.79 4.77
C ALA A 61 -1.90 2.56 5.66
N ILE A 62 -2.80 3.30 5.02
CA ILE A 62 -3.92 3.94 5.71
C ILE A 62 -5.03 2.90 5.80
N GLY A 63 -5.47 2.59 7.01
CA GLY A 63 -6.65 1.77 7.27
C GLY A 63 -7.81 2.65 7.73
N ASN A 64 -9.04 2.18 7.52
CA ASN A 64 -10.19 2.67 8.27
C ASN A 64 -10.63 1.59 9.25
N GLU A 65 -10.53 1.91 10.53
CA GLU A 65 -11.21 1.18 11.59
C GLU A 65 -12.72 1.46 11.47
N PHE A 66 -13.47 0.46 11.01
CA PHE A 66 -14.90 0.43 11.29
C PHE A 66 -15.06 -0.38 12.56
N CYS A 67 -15.08 0.29 13.72
CA CYS A 67 -15.46 -0.34 14.97
C CYS A 67 -16.95 -0.74 14.92
N ALA A 68 -17.22 -1.94 14.40
CA ALA A 68 -18.47 -2.64 14.64
C ALA A 68 -18.45 -3.16 16.09
N HIS A 69 -19.22 -2.52 16.97
CA HIS A 69 -19.33 -2.89 18.38
C HIS A 69 -19.72 -4.37 18.56
N SER A 70 -18.83 -5.19 19.12
CA SER A 70 -19.19 -6.26 20.05
C SER A 70 -18.03 -6.56 21.00
N ASN A 71 -18.13 -5.99 22.20
CA ASN A 71 -17.45 -6.36 23.44
C ASN A 71 -15.94 -6.11 23.47
N ALA A 72 -15.60 -4.87 23.80
CA ALA A 72 -14.25 -4.39 24.07
C ALA A 72 -13.53 -5.20 25.15
N THR A 73 -12.39 -5.80 24.79
CA THR A 73 -11.13 -5.70 25.55
C THR A 73 -9.94 -5.96 24.61
N VAL A 74 -9.50 -4.96 23.84
CA VAL A 74 -8.07 -4.76 23.55
C VAL A 74 -7.83 -3.26 23.53
N SER A 75 -7.19 -2.80 24.60
CA SER A 75 -6.62 -1.47 24.71
C SER A 75 -5.42 -1.38 23.78
N THR A 76 -5.60 -0.76 22.63
CA THR A 76 -4.65 0.20 22.06
C THR A 76 -5.45 1.17 21.19
N THR A 77 -5.54 2.41 21.66
CA THR A 77 -6.03 3.58 20.95
C THR A 77 -5.70 3.55 19.46
N THR A 78 -6.67 3.27 18.61
CA THR A 78 -7.35 4.20 17.69
C THR A 78 -8.74 3.57 17.45
N CYS A 79 -9.74 4.38 17.11
CA CYS A 79 -11.17 4.25 17.45
C CYS A 79 -11.92 2.99 16.98
#